data_AF-A0A2E4ZZW5-F1
#
_entry.id   AF-A0A2E4ZZW5-F1
#
_cell.length_a   1.000
_cell.length_b   1.000
_cell.length_c   1.000
_cell.angle_alpha   90.00
_cell.angle_beta   90.00
_cell.angle_gamma   90.00
#
_symmetry.space_group_name_H-M   'P 1'
#
loop_
_entity.id
_entity.type
_entity.pdbx_description
1 polymer ?
#
loop_
_entity_poly.entity_id
_entity_poly.type
_entity_poly.pdbx_seq_one_letter_code
_entity_poly.pdbx_strand_id
1 'polypeptide(L)'
;MIRSVEHADGDVILPEGELGKGFCVLESGAIEVVKGDKVLSTIDAKGSVFGELSEILGIKRDVTIRAKGETVVRHVEENLEVIVMKNPKVAVKLIRTLGRRLNRMNEIAFGAMPAEPEATGGGESQQVKLLVVDDKPAIIQQLQDALAKNEWAVSGAAGEAEALAQCQSSTFNCILISMALPDDSAVTLRRKLKTTNNVMNTPVVGMIITGDEDAQSRAIEAGFAECITKPFDLIKTEAALYQVMNLDSSERYFDVQEDYLYFRLPNEFTNFIVNDIKENMESRIKNTINEGIMKIIIDTTSLEEMDEAAVEVVGDLAEALEKLPMEVAVIAEGEDGDMWNNLDGAEDWGICEDISECKEYFDRDPEEDEE
;
A
#
# COMPACT_ATOMS: atom_id res chain seq x y z
N MET A 1 8.08 -2.90 -30.82
CA MET A 1 6.68 -3.06 -31.29
C MET A 1 5.84 -3.46 -30.09
N ILE A 2 4.70 -2.83 -29.86
CA ILE A 2 3.79 -3.18 -28.76
C ILE A 2 2.61 -3.92 -29.36
N ARG A 3 2.32 -5.13 -28.89
CA ARG A 3 1.18 -5.94 -29.34
C ARG A 3 0.58 -6.75 -28.19
N SER A 4 -0.73 -6.86 -28.15
CA SER A 4 -1.43 -7.81 -27.28
C SER A 4 -1.66 -9.11 -28.05
N VAL A 5 -1.42 -10.24 -27.39
CA VAL A 5 -1.52 -11.58 -27.96
C VAL A 5 -2.29 -12.46 -26.99
N GLU A 6 -3.25 -13.21 -27.51
CA GLU A 6 -4.01 -14.21 -26.76
C GLU A 6 -3.30 -15.57 -26.84
N HIS A 7 -3.27 -16.27 -25.73
CA HIS A 7 -2.64 -17.57 -25.56
C HIS A 7 -3.64 -18.56 -24.96
N ALA A 8 -3.69 -19.75 -25.54
CA ALA A 8 -4.45 -20.87 -25.01
C ALA A 8 -3.71 -21.50 -23.82
N ASP A 9 -4.44 -22.30 -23.03
CA ASP A 9 -3.83 -23.03 -21.91
C ASP A 9 -2.64 -23.86 -22.37
N GLY A 10 -1.51 -23.71 -21.67
CA GLY A 10 -0.29 -24.44 -21.97
C GLY A 10 0.58 -23.84 -23.08
N ASP A 11 0.16 -22.77 -23.75
CA ASP A 11 0.98 -22.11 -24.78
C ASP A 11 2.29 -21.56 -24.21
N VAL A 12 3.40 -21.77 -24.92
CA VAL A 12 4.69 -21.19 -24.55
C VAL A 12 4.73 -19.72 -24.97
N ILE A 13 4.82 -18.84 -23.98
CA ILE A 13 4.85 -17.39 -24.17
C ILE A 13 6.30 -16.91 -24.36
N LEU A 14 7.20 -17.35 -23.47
CA LEU A 14 8.62 -17.04 -23.54
C LEU A 14 9.45 -18.31 -23.32
N PRO A 15 10.17 -18.83 -24.33
CA PRO A 15 10.94 -20.05 -24.18
C PRO A 15 12.25 -19.84 -23.39
N GLU A 16 12.67 -20.88 -22.66
CA GLU A 16 13.99 -20.99 -22.04
C GLU A 16 15.11 -20.97 -23.11
N GLY A 17 16.29 -20.44 -22.76
CA GLY A 17 17.48 -20.47 -23.60
C GLY A 17 17.58 -19.36 -24.64
N GLU A 18 16.54 -18.51 -24.75
CA GLU A 18 16.52 -17.35 -25.64
C GLU A 18 16.94 -16.06 -24.94
N LEU A 19 17.56 -15.15 -25.70
CA LEU A 19 17.79 -13.78 -25.24
C LEU A 19 16.48 -12.97 -25.35
N GLY A 20 16.19 -12.22 -24.32
CA GLY A 20 15.04 -11.33 -24.24
C GLY A 20 15.14 -10.17 -25.21
N LYS A 21 13.98 -9.75 -25.70
CA LYS A 21 13.78 -8.56 -26.54
C LYS A 21 12.56 -7.84 -25.99
N GLY A 22 12.77 -6.96 -25.03
CA GLY A 22 11.68 -6.35 -24.29
C GLY A 22 11.23 -7.15 -23.06
N PHE A 23 10.05 -6.77 -22.60
CA PHE A 23 9.33 -7.45 -21.53
C PHE A 23 7.87 -7.68 -21.95
N CYS A 24 7.15 -8.42 -21.11
CA CYS A 24 5.74 -8.71 -21.29
C CYS A 24 4.95 -8.17 -20.09
N VAL A 25 3.68 -7.82 -20.31
CA VAL A 25 2.73 -7.42 -19.28
C VAL A 25 1.51 -8.33 -19.36
N LEU A 26 1.11 -8.91 -18.24
CA LEU A 26 -0.11 -9.73 -18.15
C LEU A 26 -1.33 -8.83 -18.21
N GLU A 27 -2.21 -8.99 -19.21
CA GLU A 27 -3.44 -8.20 -19.34
C GLU A 27 -4.65 -8.91 -18.73
N SER A 28 -4.70 -10.24 -18.85
CA SER A 28 -5.69 -11.12 -18.21
C SER A 28 -5.21 -12.57 -18.22
N GLY A 29 -5.80 -13.43 -17.39
CA GLY A 29 -5.41 -14.84 -17.22
C GLY A 29 -4.23 -15.03 -16.27
N ALA A 30 -3.51 -16.14 -16.41
CA ALA A 30 -2.37 -16.47 -15.55
C ALA A 30 -1.23 -17.11 -16.34
N ILE A 31 -0.01 -17.04 -15.80
CA ILE A 31 1.17 -17.66 -16.39
C ILE A 31 1.94 -18.50 -15.37
N GLU A 32 2.61 -19.53 -15.85
CA GLU A 32 3.49 -20.37 -15.08
C GLU A 32 4.95 -20.16 -15.48
N VAL A 33 5.82 -20.07 -14.48
CA VAL A 33 7.28 -20.06 -14.64
C VAL A 33 7.76 -21.50 -14.49
N VAL A 34 8.28 -22.09 -15.56
CA VAL A 34 8.58 -23.52 -15.65
C VAL A 34 10.06 -23.74 -15.93
N LYS A 35 10.68 -24.69 -15.23
CA LYS A 35 12.04 -25.17 -15.51
C LYS A 35 12.03 -26.68 -15.69
N GLY A 36 12.31 -27.15 -16.91
CA GLY A 36 12.04 -28.55 -17.29
C GLY A 36 10.55 -28.87 -17.13
N ASP A 37 10.24 -29.89 -16.32
CA ASP A 37 8.85 -30.30 -16.02
C ASP A 37 8.29 -29.69 -14.72
N LYS A 38 9.07 -28.85 -14.03
CA LYS A 38 8.69 -28.30 -12.72
C LYS A 38 8.16 -26.87 -12.88
N VAL A 39 6.94 -26.64 -12.40
CA VAL A 39 6.40 -25.30 -12.17
C VAL A 39 7.08 -24.71 -10.93
N LEU A 40 7.77 -23.59 -11.10
CA LEU A 40 8.48 -22.86 -10.05
C LEU A 40 7.58 -21.83 -9.37
N SER A 41 6.73 -21.16 -10.15
CA SER A 41 5.75 -20.19 -9.65
C SER A 41 4.63 -19.93 -10.66
N THR A 42 3.53 -19.38 -10.17
CA THR A 42 2.42 -18.86 -11.00
C THR A 42 2.32 -17.35 -10.81
N ILE A 43 1.96 -16.61 -11.85
CA ILE A 43 1.68 -15.18 -11.84
C ILE A 43 0.31 -14.96 -12.48
N ASP A 44 -0.64 -14.41 -11.74
CA ASP A 44 -2.03 -14.19 -12.13
C ASP A 44 -2.48 -12.72 -11.96
N ALA A 45 -1.70 -11.91 -11.26
CA ALA A 45 -1.99 -10.50 -11.08
C ALA A 45 -1.87 -9.70 -12.40
N LYS A 46 -2.99 -9.12 -12.86
CA LYS A 46 -3.04 -8.19 -14.00
C LYS A 46 -2.06 -7.04 -13.84
N GLY A 47 -1.40 -6.66 -14.93
CA GLY A 47 -0.35 -5.65 -14.95
C GLY A 47 1.02 -6.15 -14.48
N SER A 48 1.15 -7.43 -14.13
CA SER A 48 2.45 -8.03 -13.78
C SER A 48 3.41 -7.97 -14.96
N VAL A 49 4.62 -7.48 -14.70
CA VAL A 49 5.70 -7.44 -15.68
C VAL A 49 6.56 -8.70 -15.56
N PHE A 50 6.89 -9.33 -16.69
CA PHE A 50 7.72 -10.54 -16.72
C PHE A 50 8.57 -10.61 -17.99
N GLY A 51 9.59 -11.46 -17.96
CA GLY A 51 10.51 -11.68 -19.09
C GLY A 51 11.58 -10.60 -19.26
N GLU A 52 11.60 -9.58 -18.40
CA GLU A 52 12.47 -8.40 -18.44
C GLU A 52 13.94 -8.72 -18.13
N LEU A 53 14.18 -9.68 -17.24
CA LEU A 53 15.52 -9.96 -16.70
C LEU A 53 16.53 -10.34 -17.77
N SER A 54 16.09 -11.04 -18.81
CA SER A 54 16.97 -11.47 -19.88
C SER A 54 17.53 -10.29 -20.68
N GLU A 55 16.72 -9.26 -20.92
CA GLU A 55 17.20 -8.03 -21.58
C GLU A 55 18.01 -7.16 -20.62
N ILE A 56 17.55 -7.00 -19.36
CA ILE A 56 18.22 -6.17 -18.35
C ILE A 56 19.63 -6.67 -18.05
N LEU A 57 19.79 -7.98 -17.86
CA LEU A 57 21.07 -8.59 -17.48
C LEU A 57 21.90 -9.04 -18.68
N GLY A 58 21.33 -9.02 -19.90
CA GLY A 58 22.00 -9.51 -21.10
C GLY A 58 22.29 -11.02 -21.08
N ILE A 59 21.52 -11.80 -20.31
CA ILE A 59 21.65 -13.26 -20.18
C ILE A 59 20.46 -13.97 -20.81
N LYS A 60 20.64 -15.21 -21.26
CA LYS A 60 19.54 -16.04 -21.78
C LYS A 60 18.54 -16.37 -20.66
N ARG A 61 17.27 -16.56 -21.01
CA ARG A 61 16.23 -16.99 -20.05
C ARG A 61 16.58 -18.36 -19.46
N ASP A 62 16.53 -18.47 -18.15
CA ASP A 62 16.80 -19.71 -17.40
C ASP A 62 15.56 -20.60 -17.21
N VAL A 63 14.40 -20.11 -17.65
CA VAL A 63 13.07 -20.69 -17.43
C VAL A 63 12.17 -20.39 -18.63
N THR A 64 11.19 -21.25 -18.85
CA THR A 64 10.10 -21.05 -19.81
C THR A 64 8.90 -20.41 -19.12
N ILE A 65 8.26 -19.44 -19.76
CA ILE A 65 6.96 -18.89 -19.33
C ILE A 65 5.86 -19.50 -20.18
N ARG A 66 4.84 -20.04 -19.54
CA ARG A 66 3.70 -20.71 -20.18
C ARG A 66 2.38 -20.07 -19.74
N ALA A 67 1.39 -20.02 -20.62
CA ALA A 67 0.03 -19.64 -20.27
C ALA A 67 -0.62 -20.71 -19.38
N LYS A 68 -1.44 -20.26 -18.43
CA LYS A 68 -2.28 -21.10 -17.57
C LYS A 68 -3.73 -20.63 -17.71
N GLY A 69 -4.52 -21.43 -18.41
CA GLY A 69 -5.82 -21.01 -18.93
C GLY A 69 -5.70 -20.00 -20.07
N GLU A 70 -6.84 -19.46 -20.50
CA GLU A 70 -6.89 -18.38 -21.49
C GLU A 70 -6.20 -17.13 -20.93
N THR A 71 -5.13 -16.70 -21.60
CA THR A 71 -4.23 -15.67 -21.10
C THR A 71 -3.94 -14.64 -22.17
N VAL A 72 -4.03 -13.36 -21.83
CA VAL A 72 -3.72 -12.26 -22.74
C VAL A 72 -2.46 -11.55 -22.25
N VAL A 73 -1.48 -11.43 -23.14
CA VAL A 73 -0.18 -10.84 -22.84
C VAL A 73 0.14 -9.71 -23.81
N ARG A 74 0.51 -8.56 -23.25
CA ARG A 74 1.09 -7.45 -24.00
C ARG A 74 2.60 -7.64 -24.13
N HIS A 75 3.06 -7.92 -25.33
CA HIS A 75 4.48 -7.94 -25.68
C HIS A 75 4.98 -6.53 -25.97
N VAL A 76 6.03 -6.11 -25.28
CA VAL A 76 6.69 -4.81 -25.46
C VAL A 76 8.08 -5.05 -26.03
N GLU A 77 8.16 -5.35 -27.33
CA GLU A 77 9.40 -5.66 -28.05
C GLU A 77 10.12 -4.38 -28.52
N GLU A 78 10.37 -3.45 -27.61
CA GLU A 78 11.20 -2.27 -27.84
C GLU A 78 12.36 -2.28 -26.84
N ASN A 79 13.50 -1.73 -27.24
CA ASN A 79 14.67 -1.72 -26.37
C ASN A 79 14.33 -1.01 -25.05
N LEU A 80 14.65 -1.65 -23.93
CA LEU A 80 14.26 -1.16 -22.63
C LEU A 80 14.79 0.25 -22.32
N GLU A 81 16.01 0.58 -22.75
CA GLU A 81 16.59 1.92 -22.59
C GLU A 81 15.71 2.98 -23.26
N VAL A 82 15.25 2.70 -24.48
CA VAL A 82 14.37 3.59 -25.24
C VAL A 82 13.00 3.75 -24.56
N ILE A 83 12.44 2.66 -24.03
CA ILE A 83 11.15 2.70 -23.31
C ILE A 83 11.28 3.54 -22.03
N VAL A 84 12.36 3.34 -21.27
CA VAL A 84 12.63 4.07 -20.04
C VAL A 84 12.83 5.55 -20.31
N MET A 85 13.56 5.91 -21.38
CA MET A 85 13.73 7.30 -21.78
C MET A 85 12.41 7.97 -22.18
N LYS A 86 11.52 7.24 -22.86
CA LYS A 86 10.20 7.75 -23.26
C LYS A 86 9.21 7.83 -22.09
N ASN A 87 9.31 6.91 -21.14
CA ASN A 87 8.41 6.84 -19.99
C ASN A 87 9.16 6.42 -18.72
N PRO A 88 9.70 7.39 -17.94
CA PRO A 88 10.46 7.11 -16.73
C PRO A 88 9.68 6.34 -15.66
N LYS A 89 8.33 6.39 -15.66
CA LYS A 89 7.50 5.61 -14.72
C LYS A 89 7.66 4.09 -14.91
N VAL A 90 8.02 3.64 -16.12
CA VAL A 90 8.30 2.23 -16.41
C VAL A 90 9.54 1.75 -15.63
N ALA A 91 10.58 2.57 -15.54
CA ALA A 91 11.78 2.24 -14.76
C ALA A 91 11.45 2.06 -13.28
N VAL A 92 10.65 2.95 -12.70
CA VAL A 92 10.22 2.85 -11.30
C VAL A 92 9.44 1.56 -11.05
N LYS A 93 8.52 1.19 -11.94
CA LYS A 93 7.76 -0.07 -11.84
C LYS A 93 8.67 -1.30 -11.92
N LEU A 94 9.62 -1.32 -12.86
CA LEU A 94 10.59 -2.41 -13.01
C LEU A 94 11.50 -2.56 -11.79
N ILE A 95 12.05 -1.44 -11.28
CA ILE A 95 12.89 -1.42 -10.08
C ILE A 95 12.12 -2.02 -8.89
N ARG A 96 10.87 -1.59 -8.68
CA ARG A 96 10.03 -2.09 -7.58
C ARG A 96 9.70 -3.57 -7.74
N THR A 97 9.33 -4.03 -8.94
CA THR A 97 9.03 -5.44 -9.21
C THR A 97 10.26 -6.32 -8.98
N LEU A 98 11.43 -5.91 -9.48
CA LEU A 98 12.68 -6.66 -9.31
C LEU A 98 13.15 -6.66 -7.85
N GLY A 99 13.04 -5.53 -7.15
CA GLY A 99 13.38 -5.44 -5.73
C GLY A 99 12.55 -6.40 -4.87
N ARG A 100 11.23 -6.45 -5.07
CA ARG A 100 10.34 -7.40 -4.38
C ARG A 100 10.73 -8.85 -4.65
N ARG A 101 11.01 -9.19 -5.92
CA ARG A 101 11.44 -10.55 -6.31
C ARG A 101 12.78 -10.94 -5.68
N LEU A 102 13.74 -10.03 -5.65
CA LEU A 102 15.04 -10.26 -5.03
C LEU A 102 14.91 -10.49 -3.52
N ASN A 103 14.09 -9.69 -2.83
CA ASN A 103 13.86 -9.88 -1.39
C ASN A 103 13.30 -11.28 -1.10
N ARG A 104 12.25 -11.67 -1.84
CA ARG A 104 11.64 -13.00 -1.73
C ARG A 104 12.62 -14.13 -2.04
N MET A 105 13.51 -13.96 -3.01
CA MET A 105 14.55 -14.95 -3.32
C MET A 105 15.62 -15.04 -2.22
N ASN A 106 16.00 -13.93 -1.61
CA ASN A 106 16.95 -13.91 -0.50
C ASN A 106 16.35 -14.61 0.74
N GLU A 107 15.07 -14.41 1.02
CA GLU A 107 14.36 -15.12 2.11
C GLU A 107 14.44 -16.64 1.93
N ILE A 108 14.28 -17.14 0.70
CA ILE A 108 14.33 -18.58 0.38
C ILE A 108 15.77 -19.12 0.42
N ALA A 109 16.75 -18.35 -0.03
CA ALA A 109 18.14 -18.80 -0.20
C ALA A 109 18.95 -18.88 1.12
N PHE A 110 18.57 -18.10 2.14
CA PHE A 110 19.40 -17.90 3.34
C PHE A 110 18.87 -18.53 4.63
N GLY A 111 17.85 -19.40 4.57
CA GLY A 111 17.41 -20.30 5.65
C GLY A 111 17.82 -19.90 7.08
N ALA A 112 17.08 -18.95 7.67
CA ALA A 112 17.05 -18.53 9.09
C ALA A 112 18.39 -18.26 9.83
N MET A 113 18.66 -16.98 10.16
CA MET A 113 18.78 -16.39 11.53
C MET A 113 19.74 -15.16 11.60
N PRO A 114 19.54 -14.18 12.52
CA PRO A 114 18.32 -13.46 12.95
C PRO A 114 18.38 -11.97 12.44
N ALA A 115 17.30 -11.19 12.29
CA ALA A 115 16.09 -11.06 13.07
C ALA A 115 14.86 -10.77 12.18
N GLU A 116 13.71 -11.22 12.65
CA GLU A 116 12.33 -11.10 12.15
C GLU A 116 11.85 -9.63 12.01
N PRO A 117 10.71 -9.36 11.34
CA PRO A 117 9.38 -9.89 11.71
C PRO A 117 8.82 -10.90 10.72
N GLU A 118 8.16 -11.89 11.29
CA GLU A 118 7.33 -12.89 10.65
C GLU A 118 6.01 -12.29 10.15
N ALA A 119 5.51 -12.79 9.03
CA ALA A 119 4.08 -12.86 8.78
C ALA A 119 3.62 -14.26 9.22
N THR A 120 3.29 -14.37 10.50
CA THR A 120 2.44 -15.43 11.06
C THR A 120 1.30 -14.73 11.77
N GLY A 121 0.06 -15.16 11.52
CA GLY A 121 -1.11 -14.66 12.22
C GLY A 121 -0.87 -14.63 13.73
N GLY A 122 -1.16 -13.47 14.33
CA GLY A 122 -0.78 -13.11 15.70
C GLY A 122 0.25 -11.97 15.68
N GLY A 123 -0.23 -10.73 15.51
CA GLY A 123 0.61 -9.54 15.42
C GLY A 123 1.42 -9.29 16.70
N GLU A 124 2.74 -9.41 16.60
CA GLU A 124 3.62 -8.40 17.16
C GLU A 124 3.95 -7.42 16.03
N SER A 125 3.21 -6.32 15.95
CA SER A 125 3.44 -5.25 14.99
C SER A 125 4.90 -4.79 15.13
N GLN A 126 5.71 -4.91 14.07
CA GLN A 126 7.01 -4.25 14.06
C GLN A 126 6.74 -2.75 14.05
N GLN A 127 6.77 -2.17 15.23
CA GLN A 127 6.39 -0.79 15.47
C GLN A 127 7.06 0.15 14.47
N VAL A 128 6.27 0.87 13.67
CA VAL A 128 6.77 1.87 12.73
C VAL A 128 7.52 2.95 13.51
N LYS A 129 8.79 3.16 13.19
CA LYS A 129 9.66 4.14 13.85
C LYS A 129 9.94 5.33 12.93
N LEU A 130 9.60 6.51 13.39
CA LEU A 130 9.83 7.78 12.70
C LEU A 130 10.86 8.63 13.45
N LEU A 131 11.65 9.39 12.71
CA LEU A 131 12.50 10.45 13.26
C LEU A 131 12.04 11.80 12.72
N VAL A 132 11.68 12.74 13.60
CA VAL A 132 11.33 14.12 13.24
C VAL A 132 12.47 15.05 13.64
N VAL A 133 12.98 15.81 12.68
CA VAL A 133 14.07 16.77 12.88
C VAL A 133 13.54 18.20 12.70
N ASP A 134 13.40 18.91 13.81
CA ASP A 134 12.92 20.29 13.86
C ASP A 134 13.49 21.02 15.08
N ASP A 135 13.88 22.28 14.93
CA ASP A 135 14.43 23.09 16.04
C ASP A 135 13.34 23.58 17.01
N LYS A 136 12.06 23.41 16.66
CA LYS A 136 10.90 23.76 17.49
C LYS A 136 10.32 22.49 18.11
N PRO A 137 10.47 22.29 19.44
CA PRO A 137 9.93 21.13 20.14
C PRO A 137 8.42 20.95 19.98
N ALA A 138 7.67 22.04 19.81
CA ALA A 138 6.23 21.99 19.59
C ALA A 138 5.84 21.28 18.28
N ILE A 139 6.66 21.38 17.23
CA ILE A 139 6.44 20.68 15.95
C ILE A 139 6.67 19.18 16.10
N ILE A 140 7.72 18.80 16.84
CA ILE A 140 8.01 17.40 17.15
C ILE A 140 6.85 16.81 17.96
N GLN A 141 6.42 17.50 19.03
CA GLN A 141 5.32 17.04 19.87
C GLN A 141 4.02 16.90 19.08
N GLN A 142 3.69 17.86 18.21
CA GLN A 142 2.50 17.79 17.37
C GLN A 142 2.47 16.51 16.51
N LEU A 143 3.59 16.13 15.89
CA LEU A 143 3.68 14.91 15.09
C LEU A 143 3.72 13.63 15.94
N GLN A 144 4.32 13.69 17.13
CA GLN A 144 4.26 12.60 18.11
C GLN A 144 2.82 12.29 18.51
N ASP A 145 2.05 13.32 18.88
CA ASP A 145 0.66 13.16 19.30
C ASP A 145 -0.23 12.68 18.15
N ALA A 146 -0.05 13.27 16.95
CA ALA A 146 -0.89 12.95 15.79
C ALA A 146 -0.68 11.54 15.23
N LEU A 147 0.52 10.98 15.35
CA LEU A 147 0.86 9.66 14.79
C LEU A 147 0.83 8.53 15.83
N ALA A 148 0.72 8.87 17.12
CA ALA A 148 0.58 7.89 18.20
C ALA A 148 -0.68 7.01 18.05
N LYS A 149 -1.75 7.54 17.43
CA LYS A 149 -2.99 6.80 17.14
C LYS A 149 -2.78 5.55 16.25
N ASN A 150 -1.70 5.53 15.46
CA ASN A 150 -1.33 4.42 14.58
C ASN A 150 -0.33 3.46 15.23
N GLU A 151 -0.09 3.60 16.55
CA GLU A 151 0.96 2.90 17.29
C GLU A 151 2.39 3.20 16.81
N TRP A 152 2.58 4.24 15.98
CA TRP A 152 3.88 4.62 15.44
C TRP A 152 4.75 5.29 16.52
N ALA A 153 5.99 4.84 16.66
CA ALA A 153 6.99 5.43 17.55
C ALA A 153 7.70 6.60 16.89
N VAL A 154 7.45 7.82 17.37
CA VAL A 154 8.06 9.03 16.83
C VAL A 154 9.15 9.57 17.77
N SER A 155 10.40 9.53 17.30
CA SER A 155 11.56 10.13 17.96
C SER A 155 11.81 11.55 17.44
N GLY A 156 12.30 12.45 18.30
CA GLY A 156 12.61 13.83 17.96
C GLY A 156 14.11 14.11 17.95
N ALA A 157 14.55 15.04 17.10
CA ALA A 157 15.87 15.63 17.13
C ALA A 157 15.80 17.13 16.85
N ALA A 158 16.52 17.95 17.61
CA ALA A 158 16.52 19.41 17.46
C ALA A 158 17.36 19.92 16.29
N GLY A 159 18.14 19.04 15.64
CA GLY A 159 19.01 19.41 14.54
C GLY A 159 19.92 18.28 14.05
N GLU A 160 20.84 18.64 13.16
CA GLU A 160 21.65 17.68 12.39
C GLU A 160 22.47 16.72 13.27
N ALA A 161 23.17 17.23 14.27
CA ALA A 161 24.07 16.42 15.10
C ALA A 161 23.33 15.34 15.89
N GLU A 162 22.20 15.69 16.49
CA GLU A 162 21.35 14.77 17.24
C GLU A 162 20.70 13.73 16.31
N ALA A 163 20.17 14.19 15.16
CA ALA A 163 19.57 13.30 14.16
C ALA A 163 20.58 12.26 13.66
N LEU A 164 21.83 12.66 13.36
CA LEU A 164 22.88 11.74 12.93
C LEU A 164 23.27 10.75 14.03
N ALA A 165 23.38 11.19 15.28
CA ALA A 165 23.71 10.30 16.40
C ALA A 165 22.63 9.21 16.59
N GLN A 166 21.35 9.57 16.49
CA GLN A 166 20.25 8.61 16.54
C GLN A 166 20.30 7.67 15.33
N CYS A 167 20.50 8.19 14.12
CA CYS A 167 20.59 7.39 12.90
C CYS A 167 21.82 6.46 12.85
N GLN A 168 22.86 6.71 13.63
CA GLN A 168 24.02 5.81 13.76
C GLN A 168 23.78 4.64 14.70
N SER A 169 22.82 4.76 15.62
CA SER A 169 22.54 3.76 16.66
C SER A 169 21.19 3.05 16.48
N SER A 170 20.30 3.60 15.65
CA SER A 170 18.94 3.12 15.43
C SER A 170 18.57 3.11 13.95
N THR A 171 17.55 2.33 13.61
CA THR A 171 16.89 2.33 12.30
C THR A 171 15.56 3.09 12.38
N PHE A 172 15.10 3.60 11.23
CA PHE A 172 13.81 4.29 11.10
C PHE A 172 13.14 3.90 9.78
N ASN A 173 11.82 3.85 9.78
CA ASN A 173 10.99 3.61 8.61
C ASN A 173 10.86 4.88 7.73
N CYS A 174 10.86 6.06 8.35
CA CYS A 174 10.92 7.35 7.65
C CYS A 174 11.54 8.44 8.53
N ILE A 175 12.19 9.42 7.90
CA ILE A 175 12.79 10.58 8.56
C ILE A 175 12.14 11.86 8.00
N LEU A 176 11.56 12.69 8.86
CA LEU A 176 11.00 13.98 8.51
C LEU A 176 12.00 15.08 8.90
N ILE A 177 12.37 15.96 7.97
CA ILE A 177 13.34 17.04 8.23
C ILE A 177 12.70 18.38 7.90
N SER A 178 12.74 19.30 8.85
CA SER A 178 12.32 20.69 8.63
C SER A 178 13.24 21.39 7.63
N MET A 179 12.66 21.91 6.56
CA MET A 179 13.41 22.71 5.57
C MET A 179 13.69 24.13 6.06
N ALA A 180 13.09 24.51 7.20
CA ALA A 180 13.30 25.79 7.87
C ALA A 180 14.47 25.76 8.88
N LEU A 181 15.19 24.63 9.00
CA LEU A 181 16.41 24.58 9.81
C LEU A 181 17.43 25.63 9.30
N PRO A 182 18.25 26.21 10.20
CA PRO A 182 19.22 27.24 9.82
C PRO A 182 20.20 26.76 8.74
N ASP A 183 20.60 27.69 7.87
CA ASP A 183 21.51 27.46 6.75
C ASP A 183 21.02 26.30 5.84
N ASP A 184 21.92 25.63 5.12
CA ASP A 184 21.60 24.43 4.33
C ASP A 184 21.65 23.13 5.17
N SER A 185 21.35 23.22 6.47
CA SER A 185 21.45 22.07 7.39
C SER A 185 20.54 20.92 6.99
N ALA A 186 19.31 21.20 6.53
CA ALA A 186 18.38 20.16 6.10
C ALA A 186 18.92 19.35 4.90
N VAL A 187 19.47 20.04 3.90
CA VAL A 187 20.07 19.44 2.70
C VAL A 187 21.36 18.70 3.06
N THR A 188 22.18 19.28 3.94
CA THR A 188 23.41 18.67 4.42
C THR A 188 23.14 17.38 5.20
N LEU A 189 22.17 17.40 6.10
CA LEU A 189 21.68 16.23 6.83
C LEU A 189 21.21 15.15 5.84
N ARG A 190 20.32 15.50 4.90
CA ARG A 190 19.82 14.58 3.88
C ARG A 190 20.94 13.87 3.11
N ARG A 191 22.00 14.60 2.74
CA ARG A 191 23.18 14.05 2.06
C ARG A 191 23.97 13.10 2.96
N LYS A 192 24.18 13.46 4.23
CA LYS A 192 24.89 12.60 5.20
C LYS A 192 24.13 11.30 5.47
N LEU A 193 22.80 11.36 5.59
CA LEU A 193 21.96 10.19 5.80
C LEU A 193 22.10 9.14 4.68
N LYS A 194 22.33 9.54 3.42
CA LYS A 194 22.62 8.60 2.31
C LYS A 194 23.85 7.72 2.53
N THR A 195 24.75 8.14 3.41
CA THR A 195 25.99 7.42 3.73
C THR A 195 25.98 6.81 5.13
N THR A 196 24.86 6.90 5.86
CA THR A 196 24.70 6.33 7.20
C THR A 196 24.06 4.95 7.11
N ASN A 197 24.82 3.89 7.41
CA ASN A 197 24.43 2.49 7.16
C ASN A 197 23.01 2.11 7.62
N ASN A 198 22.57 2.54 8.82
CA ASN A 198 21.27 2.12 9.35
C ASN A 198 20.07 2.78 8.65
N VAL A 199 20.30 3.87 7.91
CA VAL A 199 19.21 4.70 7.33
C VAL A 199 19.48 5.13 5.89
N MET A 200 20.50 4.56 5.24
CA MET A 200 20.91 4.94 3.88
C MET A 200 19.80 4.75 2.83
N ASN A 201 18.88 3.81 3.09
CA ASN A 201 17.71 3.51 2.25
C ASN A 201 16.41 4.04 2.85
N THR A 202 16.45 4.65 4.05
CA THR A 202 15.25 5.20 4.70
C THR A 202 14.77 6.42 3.91
N PRO A 203 13.48 6.48 3.53
CA PRO A 203 12.94 7.64 2.86
C PRO A 203 12.98 8.87 3.78
N VAL A 204 13.22 10.04 3.16
CA VAL A 204 13.31 11.31 3.86
C VAL A 204 12.29 12.28 3.31
N VAL A 205 11.39 12.76 4.17
CA VAL A 205 10.31 13.69 3.84
C VAL A 205 10.67 15.10 4.32
N GLY A 206 10.49 16.09 3.45
CA GLY A 206 10.76 17.49 3.77
C GLY A 206 9.55 18.13 4.42
N MET A 207 9.73 18.87 5.52
CA MET A 207 8.66 19.67 6.11
C MET A 207 8.88 21.14 5.75
N ILE A 208 8.07 21.66 4.83
CA ILE A 208 8.20 23.01 4.25
C ILE A 208 7.17 23.97 4.86
N ILE A 209 7.47 25.26 4.88
CA ILE A 209 6.49 26.29 5.24
C ILE A 209 5.58 26.52 4.03
N THR A 210 4.27 26.68 4.26
CA THR A 210 3.32 26.98 3.18
C THR A 210 3.77 28.23 2.39
N GLY A 211 3.87 28.10 1.06
CA GLY A 211 4.30 29.17 0.16
C GLY A 211 5.82 29.30 -0.04
N ASP A 212 6.63 28.43 0.57
CA ASP A 212 8.08 28.43 0.42
C ASP A 212 8.53 27.57 -0.77
N GLU A 213 8.41 28.12 -1.98
CA GLU A 213 8.77 27.45 -3.24
C GLU A 213 10.29 27.16 -3.35
N ASP A 214 11.13 27.99 -2.72
CA ASP A 214 12.57 27.78 -2.68
C ASP A 214 12.92 26.54 -1.85
N ALA A 215 12.36 26.42 -0.64
CA ALA A 215 12.53 25.24 0.18
C ALA A 215 12.05 23.96 -0.53
N GLN A 216 10.93 24.03 -1.26
CA GLN A 216 10.44 22.91 -2.06
C GLN A 216 11.44 22.51 -3.16
N SER A 217 11.97 23.50 -3.90
CA SER A 217 12.97 23.27 -4.95
C SER A 217 14.24 22.63 -4.40
N ARG A 218 14.77 23.16 -3.28
CA ARG A 218 15.94 22.60 -2.59
C ARG A 218 15.71 21.17 -2.10
N ALA A 219 14.52 20.85 -1.60
CA ALA A 219 14.17 19.49 -1.18
C ALA A 219 14.18 18.51 -2.36
N ILE A 220 13.58 18.89 -3.50
CA ILE A 220 13.58 18.08 -4.71
C ILE A 220 15.01 17.83 -5.21
N GLU A 221 15.82 18.89 -5.32
CA GLU A 221 17.22 18.78 -5.76
C GLU A 221 18.09 17.93 -4.84
N ALA A 222 17.83 17.96 -3.53
CA ALA A 222 18.52 17.15 -2.53
C ALA A 222 18.06 15.67 -2.51
N GLY A 223 16.98 15.34 -3.22
CA GLY A 223 16.42 14.00 -3.33
C GLY A 223 15.64 13.58 -2.08
N PHE A 224 14.85 14.50 -1.52
CA PHE A 224 13.77 14.14 -0.61
C PHE A 224 12.71 13.31 -1.36
N ALA A 225 12.10 12.36 -0.66
CA ALA A 225 11.12 11.44 -1.23
C ALA A 225 9.78 12.13 -1.50
N GLU A 226 9.38 13.04 -0.61
CA GLU A 226 8.15 13.83 -0.67
C GLU A 226 8.31 15.09 0.20
N CYS A 227 7.41 16.07 0.05
CA CYS A 227 7.32 17.22 0.95
C CYS A 227 5.90 17.37 1.56
N ILE A 228 5.84 17.67 2.85
CA ILE A 228 4.61 18.05 3.57
C ILE A 228 4.69 19.51 4.01
N THR A 229 3.55 20.20 4.02
CA THR A 229 3.49 21.64 4.33
C THR A 229 3.10 21.89 5.79
N LYS A 230 3.67 22.94 6.40
CA LYS A 230 3.29 23.51 7.69
C LYS A 230 2.37 24.72 7.50
N PRO A 231 1.29 24.89 8.29
CA PRO A 231 0.82 23.96 9.32
C PRO A 231 0.36 22.62 8.72
N PHE A 232 0.55 21.53 9.46
CA PHE A 232 0.27 20.19 8.94
C PHE A 232 -1.23 19.95 8.81
N ASP A 233 -1.63 19.54 7.62
CA ASP A 233 -2.84 18.76 7.41
C ASP A 233 -2.50 17.31 7.80
N LEU A 234 -3.03 16.84 8.93
CA LEU A 234 -2.67 15.54 9.51
C LEU A 234 -3.07 14.38 8.61
N ILE A 235 -4.22 14.48 7.93
CA ILE A 235 -4.72 13.48 6.99
C ILE A 235 -3.74 13.35 5.81
N LYS A 236 -3.39 14.48 5.18
CA LYS A 236 -2.43 14.46 4.06
C LYS A 236 -1.03 14.03 4.50
N THR A 237 -0.61 14.44 5.69
CA THR A 237 0.70 14.08 6.25
C THR A 237 0.80 12.58 6.47
N GLU A 238 -0.20 12.00 7.13
CA GLU A 238 -0.28 10.56 7.36
C GLU A 238 -0.28 9.78 6.05
N ALA A 239 -1.09 10.20 5.07
CA ALA A 239 -1.15 9.51 3.80
C ALA A 239 0.16 9.58 2.99
N ALA A 240 0.84 10.74 3.00
CA ALA A 240 2.17 10.88 2.43
C ALA A 240 3.16 9.91 3.09
N LEU A 241 3.06 9.71 4.41
CA LEU A 241 3.89 8.77 5.16
C LEU A 241 3.59 7.30 4.78
N TYR A 242 2.32 6.90 4.68
CA TYR A 242 1.93 5.56 4.18
C TYR A 242 2.51 5.31 2.79
N GLN A 243 2.34 6.25 1.86
CA GLN A 243 2.84 6.14 0.50
C GLN A 243 4.38 6.02 0.45
N VAL A 244 5.07 6.89 1.18
CA VAL A 244 6.54 6.97 1.17
C VAL A 244 7.17 5.74 1.85
N MET A 245 6.55 5.22 2.91
CA MET A 245 6.98 3.98 3.57
C MET A 245 6.48 2.72 2.85
N ASN A 246 5.62 2.85 1.84
CA ASN A 246 4.96 1.75 1.15
C ASN A 246 4.23 0.83 2.15
N LEU A 247 3.51 1.45 3.09
CA LEU A 247 2.55 0.77 3.96
C LEU A 247 1.23 0.58 3.22
N ASP A 248 0.39 -0.33 3.72
CA ASP A 248 -0.97 -0.51 3.21
C ASP A 248 -1.86 0.62 3.73
N SER A 249 -2.19 1.60 2.86
CA SER A 249 -3.03 2.73 3.26
C SER A 249 -4.46 2.33 3.62
N SER A 250 -4.90 1.12 3.23
CA SER A 250 -6.20 0.61 3.66
C SER A 250 -6.28 0.39 5.17
N GLU A 251 -5.16 0.15 5.87
CA GLU A 251 -5.13 0.01 7.34
C GLU A 251 -5.62 1.25 8.09
N ARG A 252 -5.69 2.40 7.42
CA ARG A 252 -6.26 3.64 7.97
C ARG A 252 -7.77 3.60 8.15
N TYR A 253 -8.44 2.76 7.36
CA TYR A 253 -9.89 2.67 7.27
C TYR A 253 -10.40 1.28 7.56
N PHE A 254 -9.59 0.26 7.28
CA PHE A 254 -9.91 -1.14 7.40
C PHE A 254 -9.04 -1.78 8.47
N ASP A 255 -9.68 -2.47 9.41
CA ASP A 255 -9.01 -3.17 10.49
C ASP A 255 -9.56 -4.59 10.57
N VAL A 256 -8.71 -5.57 10.86
CA VAL A 256 -9.14 -6.96 11.03
C VAL A 256 -9.00 -7.30 12.50
N GLN A 257 -10.13 -7.62 13.14
CA GLN A 257 -10.13 -8.07 14.52
C GLN A 257 -11.03 -9.29 14.65
N GLU A 258 -10.49 -10.34 15.27
CA GLU A 258 -11.15 -11.65 15.36
C GLU A 258 -11.53 -12.14 13.95
N ASP A 259 -12.82 -12.42 13.71
CA ASP A 259 -13.34 -12.92 12.44
C ASP A 259 -14.13 -11.84 11.67
N TYR A 260 -13.80 -10.55 11.88
CA TYR A 260 -14.50 -9.41 11.26
C TYR A 260 -13.52 -8.45 10.58
N LEU A 261 -13.90 -8.00 9.39
CA LEU A 261 -13.34 -6.81 8.77
C LEU A 261 -14.09 -5.59 9.26
N TYR A 262 -13.44 -4.69 9.98
CA TYR A 262 -14.01 -3.39 10.33
C TYR A 262 -13.68 -2.42 9.20
N PHE A 263 -14.68 -1.70 8.71
CA PHE A 263 -14.51 -0.53 7.87
C PHE A 263 -14.99 0.69 8.63
N ARG A 264 -14.05 1.48 9.16
CA ARG A 264 -14.34 2.67 9.94
C ARG A 264 -14.39 3.88 9.02
N LEU A 265 -15.58 4.46 8.89
CA LEU A 265 -15.76 5.65 8.07
C LEU A 265 -15.08 6.84 8.73
N PRO A 266 -14.23 7.58 8.00
CA PRO A 266 -13.60 8.79 8.51
C PRO A 266 -14.65 9.88 8.74
N ASN A 267 -14.42 10.75 9.70
CA ASN A 267 -15.30 11.88 10.00
C ASN A 267 -15.31 12.98 8.91
N GLU A 268 -14.33 12.99 8.01
CA GLU A 268 -14.24 13.94 6.90
C GLU A 268 -13.83 13.21 5.60
N PHE A 269 -14.57 13.47 4.50
CA PHE A 269 -14.26 12.92 3.18
C PHE A 269 -13.69 13.97 2.24
N THR A 270 -12.37 14.15 2.29
CA THR A 270 -11.69 14.86 1.22
C THR A 270 -11.61 13.99 -0.04
N ASN A 271 -11.54 14.59 -1.24
CA ASN A 271 -11.31 13.84 -2.49
C ASN A 271 -10.09 12.89 -2.41
N PHE A 272 -9.09 13.25 -1.60
CA PHE A 272 -7.94 12.40 -1.37
C PHE A 272 -8.33 11.10 -0.64
N ILE A 273 -9.08 11.21 0.46
CA ILE A 273 -9.56 10.07 1.27
C ILE A 273 -10.44 9.15 0.43
N VAL A 274 -11.43 9.73 -0.29
CA VAL A 274 -12.36 8.97 -1.12
C VAL A 274 -11.59 8.13 -2.15
N ASN A 275 -10.65 8.73 -2.87
CA ASN A 275 -9.84 8.01 -3.85
C ASN A 275 -8.92 6.95 -3.20
N ASP A 276 -8.30 7.23 -2.05
CA ASP A 276 -7.44 6.28 -1.34
C ASP A 276 -8.23 5.04 -0.87
N ILE A 277 -9.46 5.22 -0.36
CA ILE A 277 -10.34 4.10 -0.02
C ILE A 277 -10.67 3.28 -1.28
N LYS A 278 -11.17 3.94 -2.33
CA LYS A 278 -11.59 3.27 -3.57
C LYS A 278 -10.45 2.47 -4.23
N GLU A 279 -9.24 3.02 -4.27
CA GLU A 279 -8.09 2.37 -4.91
C GLU A 279 -7.63 1.09 -4.18
N ASN A 280 -7.89 0.99 -2.87
CA ASN A 280 -7.36 -0.11 -2.04
C ASN A 280 -8.44 -1.09 -1.54
N MET A 281 -9.71 -0.67 -1.48
CA MET A 281 -10.83 -1.43 -0.90
C MET A 281 -11.02 -2.81 -1.54
N GLU A 282 -11.06 -2.90 -2.87
CA GLU A 282 -11.23 -4.20 -3.56
C GLU A 282 -10.14 -5.21 -3.17
N SER A 283 -8.88 -4.76 -3.12
CA SER A 283 -7.76 -5.62 -2.76
C SER A 283 -7.84 -6.03 -1.29
N ARG A 284 -8.25 -5.10 -0.41
CA ARG A 284 -8.41 -5.36 1.02
C ARG A 284 -9.48 -6.44 1.24
N ILE A 285 -10.67 -6.27 0.67
CA ILE A 285 -11.78 -7.23 0.76
C ILE A 285 -11.34 -8.61 0.26
N LYS A 286 -10.73 -8.69 -0.94
CA LYS A 286 -10.27 -9.96 -1.51
C LYS A 286 -9.25 -10.67 -0.62
N ASN A 287 -8.30 -9.93 -0.05
CA ASN A 287 -7.31 -10.50 0.86
C ASN A 287 -7.97 -11.02 2.13
N THR A 288 -8.91 -10.27 2.72
CA THR A 288 -9.64 -10.68 3.92
C THR A 288 -10.47 -11.95 3.70
N ILE A 289 -11.15 -12.08 2.55
CA ILE A 289 -11.85 -13.32 2.17
C ILE A 289 -10.88 -14.49 2.03
N ASN A 290 -9.69 -14.28 1.44
CA ASN A 290 -8.66 -15.32 1.32
C ASN A 290 -8.10 -15.75 2.68
N GLU A 291 -8.22 -14.92 3.72
CA GLU A 291 -7.89 -15.23 5.11
C GLU A 291 -9.03 -15.98 5.84
N GLY A 292 -10.18 -16.17 5.19
CA GLY A 292 -11.34 -16.88 5.73
C GLY A 292 -12.34 -15.99 6.47
N ILE A 293 -12.15 -14.68 6.43
CA ILE A 293 -13.03 -13.70 7.08
C ILE A 293 -14.11 -13.27 6.10
N MET A 294 -15.36 -13.54 6.47
CA MET A 294 -16.54 -13.37 5.60
C MET A 294 -17.52 -12.33 6.15
N LYS A 295 -17.19 -11.66 7.25
CA LYS A 295 -18.07 -10.70 7.92
C LYS A 295 -17.43 -9.32 7.90
N ILE A 296 -18.18 -8.30 7.51
CA ILE A 296 -17.74 -6.89 7.53
C ILE A 296 -18.66 -6.03 8.40
N ILE A 297 -18.06 -5.28 9.31
CA ILE A 297 -18.74 -4.29 10.14
C ILE A 297 -18.36 -2.90 9.62
N ILE A 298 -19.35 -2.15 9.16
CA ILE A 298 -19.19 -0.76 8.75
C ILE A 298 -19.50 0.12 9.96
N ASP A 299 -18.48 0.80 10.47
CA ASP A 299 -18.60 1.67 11.64
C ASP A 299 -18.77 3.12 11.17
N THR A 300 -19.99 3.65 11.32
CA THR A 300 -20.36 5.02 10.94
C THR A 300 -20.31 5.98 12.13
N THR A 301 -19.89 5.55 13.32
CA THR A 301 -20.03 6.32 14.57
C THR A 301 -19.24 7.63 14.59
N SER A 302 -18.25 7.76 13.72
CA SER A 302 -17.43 8.97 13.56
C SER A 302 -18.03 10.00 12.60
N LEU A 303 -19.12 9.68 11.90
CA LEU A 303 -19.79 10.60 10.98
C LEU A 303 -20.66 11.59 11.73
N GLU A 304 -20.51 12.88 11.42
CA GLU A 304 -21.43 13.91 11.92
C GLU A 304 -22.73 13.96 11.11
N GLU A 305 -22.64 13.74 9.80
CA GLU A 305 -23.77 13.67 8.87
C GLU A 305 -23.46 12.72 7.70
N MET A 306 -24.52 12.17 7.11
CA MET A 306 -24.42 11.35 5.90
C MET A 306 -24.35 12.25 4.66
N ASP A 307 -23.12 12.63 4.28
CA ASP A 307 -22.86 13.46 3.10
C ASP A 307 -22.74 12.64 1.80
N GLU A 308 -22.69 13.34 0.66
CA GLU A 308 -22.60 12.73 -0.67
C GLU A 308 -21.35 11.82 -0.82
N ALA A 309 -20.25 12.16 -0.15
CA ALA A 309 -19.00 11.43 -0.26
C ALA A 309 -19.02 10.15 0.59
N ALA A 310 -19.64 10.17 1.77
CA ALA A 310 -19.89 8.98 2.58
C ALA A 310 -20.81 8.00 1.83
N VAL A 311 -21.90 8.52 1.24
CA VAL A 311 -22.82 7.75 0.39
C VAL A 311 -22.08 7.10 -0.79
N GLU A 312 -21.23 7.86 -1.48
CA GLU A 312 -20.43 7.37 -2.59
C GLU A 312 -19.49 6.24 -2.15
N VAL A 313 -18.77 6.41 -1.04
CA VAL A 313 -17.81 5.40 -0.55
C VAL A 313 -18.52 4.11 -0.12
N VAL A 314 -19.66 4.20 0.57
CA VAL A 314 -20.42 3.03 1.00
C VAL A 314 -21.12 2.36 -0.19
N GLY A 315 -21.61 3.13 -1.17
CA GLY A 315 -22.16 2.60 -2.41
C GLY A 315 -21.12 1.83 -3.23
N ASP A 316 -19.90 2.37 -3.37
CA ASP A 316 -18.79 1.65 -4.01
C ASP A 316 -18.42 0.37 -3.25
N LEU A 317 -18.52 0.36 -1.92
CA LEU A 317 -18.33 -0.84 -1.11
C LEU A 317 -19.42 -1.87 -1.41
N ALA A 318 -20.70 -1.46 -1.50
CA ALA A 318 -21.80 -2.34 -1.87
C ALA A 318 -21.59 -2.97 -3.25
N GLU A 319 -21.20 -2.19 -4.25
CA GLU A 319 -20.85 -2.71 -5.59
C GLU A 319 -19.69 -3.73 -5.51
N ALA A 320 -18.66 -3.44 -4.72
CA ALA A 320 -17.52 -4.34 -4.55
C ALA A 320 -17.90 -5.67 -3.88
N LEU A 321 -18.94 -5.68 -3.03
CA LEU A 321 -19.41 -6.83 -2.27
C LEU A 321 -20.53 -7.62 -2.97
N GLU A 322 -21.25 -7.06 -3.94
CA GLU A 322 -22.46 -7.62 -4.57
C GLU A 322 -22.33 -9.10 -5.00
N LYS A 323 -21.13 -9.54 -5.41
CA LYS A 323 -20.86 -10.91 -5.90
C LYS A 323 -19.92 -11.70 -5.00
N LEU A 324 -19.67 -11.21 -3.80
CA LEU A 324 -18.77 -11.82 -2.83
C LEU A 324 -19.58 -12.44 -1.68
N PRO A 325 -19.10 -13.53 -1.06
CA PRO A 325 -19.84 -14.21 -0.01
C PRO A 325 -19.67 -13.52 1.35
N MET A 326 -19.74 -12.19 1.40
CA MET A 326 -19.59 -11.44 2.65
C MET A 326 -20.94 -11.04 3.24
N GLU A 327 -21.09 -11.26 4.54
CA GLU A 327 -22.18 -10.72 5.34
C GLU A 327 -21.79 -9.32 5.85
N VAL A 328 -22.74 -8.38 5.82
CA VAL A 328 -22.48 -6.97 6.14
C VAL A 328 -23.41 -6.50 7.24
N ALA A 329 -22.85 -5.79 8.22
CA ALA A 329 -23.60 -5.06 9.22
C ALA A 329 -23.07 -3.62 9.32
N VAL A 330 -23.97 -2.66 9.54
CA VAL A 330 -23.67 -1.24 9.70
C VAL A 330 -24.04 -0.81 11.10
N ILE A 331 -23.12 -0.15 11.78
CA ILE A 331 -23.40 0.52 13.05
C ILE A 331 -24.01 1.87 12.74
N ALA A 332 -25.32 2.03 12.94
CA ALA A 332 -26.05 3.28 12.71
C ALA A 332 -27.25 3.39 13.66
N GLU A 333 -27.55 4.60 14.14
CA GLU A 333 -28.69 4.85 15.03
C GLU A 333 -29.92 5.37 14.25
N GLY A 334 -31.12 4.89 14.59
CA GLY A 334 -32.38 5.51 14.18
C GLY A 334 -32.62 5.61 12.66
N GLU A 335 -32.98 6.81 12.18
CA GLU A 335 -33.33 7.06 10.76
C GLU A 335 -32.13 6.92 9.81
N ASP A 336 -30.88 7.01 10.31
CA ASP A 336 -29.67 6.88 9.49
C ASP A 336 -29.47 5.45 8.99
N GLY A 337 -29.87 4.46 9.78
CA GLY A 337 -29.83 3.04 9.38
C GLY A 337 -30.67 2.75 8.14
N ASP A 338 -31.89 3.28 8.08
CA ASP A 338 -32.77 3.14 6.92
C ASP A 338 -32.16 3.78 5.66
N MET A 339 -31.37 4.86 5.81
CA MET A 339 -30.72 5.50 4.67
C MET A 339 -29.63 4.63 4.04
N TRP A 340 -28.87 3.87 4.83
CA TRP A 340 -27.85 2.95 4.31
C TRP A 340 -28.46 1.79 3.53
N ASN A 341 -29.55 1.19 4.02
CA ASN A 341 -30.25 0.10 3.32
C ASN A 341 -31.00 0.56 2.04
N ASN A 342 -31.13 1.86 1.82
CA ASN A 342 -31.67 2.40 0.56
C ASN A 342 -30.62 2.51 -0.56
N LEU A 343 -29.35 2.19 -0.29
CA LEU A 343 -28.31 2.12 -1.30
C LEU A 343 -28.42 0.81 -2.12
N ASP A 344 -28.17 0.91 -3.42
CA ASP A 344 -28.21 -0.24 -4.34
C ASP A 344 -27.17 -1.29 -3.93
N GLY A 345 -27.61 -2.52 -3.64
CA GLY A 345 -26.75 -3.61 -3.16
C GLY A 345 -26.53 -3.65 -1.64
N ALA A 346 -27.18 -2.78 -0.87
CA ALA A 346 -27.11 -2.73 0.59
C ALA A 346 -28.44 -3.09 1.28
N GLU A 347 -29.45 -3.55 0.53
CA GLU A 347 -30.81 -3.73 1.03
C GLU A 347 -30.92 -4.76 2.16
N ASP A 348 -30.07 -5.78 2.11
CA ASP A 348 -30.07 -6.90 3.06
C ASP A 348 -29.05 -6.73 4.21
N TRP A 349 -28.39 -5.57 4.30
CA TRP A 349 -27.39 -5.32 5.34
C TRP A 349 -28.03 -5.20 6.72
N GLY A 350 -27.40 -5.81 7.72
CA GLY A 350 -27.81 -5.66 9.12
C GLY A 350 -27.59 -4.23 9.60
N ILE A 351 -28.59 -3.63 10.24
CA ILE A 351 -28.44 -2.35 10.95
C ILE A 351 -28.38 -2.63 12.44
N CYS A 352 -27.39 -2.08 13.11
CA CYS A 352 -27.10 -2.33 14.52
C CYS A 352 -26.77 -1.02 15.24
N GLU A 353 -27.10 -0.91 16.51
CA GLU A 353 -26.78 0.25 17.34
C GLU A 353 -25.31 0.22 17.81
N ASP A 354 -24.72 -0.98 17.97
CA ASP A 354 -23.33 -1.14 18.38
C ASP A 354 -22.67 -2.43 17.86
N ILE A 355 -21.36 -2.57 18.13
CA ILE A 355 -20.54 -3.71 17.72
C ILE A 355 -21.11 -5.04 18.26
N SER A 356 -21.66 -5.05 19.47
CA SER A 356 -22.20 -6.26 20.08
C SER A 356 -23.41 -6.75 19.30
N GLU A 357 -24.31 -5.83 18.93
CA GLU A 357 -25.47 -6.17 18.11
C GLU A 357 -25.06 -6.61 16.69
N CYS A 358 -24.03 -6.02 16.08
CA CYS A 358 -23.47 -6.56 14.83
C CYS A 358 -23.02 -8.01 14.98
N LYS A 359 -22.31 -8.33 16.06
CA LYS A 359 -21.85 -9.70 16.31
C LYS A 359 -23.03 -10.67 16.50
N GLU A 360 -24.05 -10.26 17.24
CA GLU A 360 -25.28 -11.04 17.41
C GLU A 360 -26.00 -11.24 16.07
N TYR A 361 -26.09 -10.21 15.22
CA TYR A 361 -26.67 -10.31 13.87
C TYR A 361 -26.01 -11.42 13.05
N PHE A 362 -24.68 -11.49 13.02
CA PHE A 362 -23.95 -12.51 12.27
C PHE A 362 -23.96 -13.91 12.89
N ASP A 363 -24.44 -14.06 14.12
CA ASP A 363 -24.55 -15.35 14.81
C ASP A 363 -25.97 -15.93 14.71
N ARG A 364 -26.93 -15.18 14.15
CA ARG A 364 -28.30 -15.65 13.89
C ARG A 364 -28.28 -16.72 12.81
N ASP A 365 -29.06 -17.78 13.02
CA ASP A 365 -29.29 -18.80 12.01
C ASP A 365 -30.31 -18.25 11.00
N PRO A 366 -30.00 -18.12 9.70
CA PRO A 366 -30.94 -17.60 8.70
C PRO A 366 -32.22 -18.44 8.56
N GLU A 367 -32.26 -19.66 9.14
CA GLU A 367 -33.47 -20.49 9.21
C GLU A 367 -34.50 -20.06 10.28
N GLU A 368 -34.16 -19.18 11.24
CA GLU A 368 -35.09 -18.77 12.32
C GLU A 368 -36.05 -17.62 11.93
N ASP A 369 -35.79 -16.88 10.84
CA ASP A 369 -36.60 -15.72 10.41
C ASP A 369 -37.76 -16.07 9.44
N GLU A 370 -37.93 -17.35 9.07
CA GLU A 370 -39.01 -17.82 8.18
C GLU A 370 -40.28 -18.36 8.90
N GLU A 371 -40.40 -18.28 10.25
CA GLU A 371 -41.58 -18.77 11.00
C GLU A 371 -42.70 -17.75 11.30
#